data_AF-B5ESZ4-F1
#
_entry.id   AF-B5ESZ4-F1
#
_cell.length_a   1.000
_cell.length_b   1.000
_cell.length_c   1.000
_cell.angle_alpha   90.00
_cell.angle_beta   90.00
_cell.angle_gamma   90.00
#
_symmetry.space_group_name_H-M   'P 1'
#
loop_
_entity.id
_entity.type
_entity.pdbx_description
1 polymer ?
#
loop_
_entity_poly.entity_id
_entity_poly.type
_entity_poly.pdbx_seq_one_letter_code
_entity_poly.pdbx_strand_id
1 'polypeptide(L)'
;MWNNYYRALLVLVLLPISFVSLAGNIINMSEGDSQVILANKDVGSVFVSDPKIADYQVIEKKKVIVYGKKIGQSSVMVFDRNGHTLANKKVIVNKSLDSIKQYISVKYPDVDVDVFNIGEQVVLSGTVSTEQEKDEINNIVGQLLDKDDEKFTFEQDMEDQDYEIQFMERTDYKGIVNNIEVATTKQVNVKISIAEVSQSFLQDIGIQYGTDAAGVFIQPLTHFSSSDIMSVITAIGSDTVGQILAEPNLSVVSGESASFLVGGELPVVTTVNNSTNVMYKEYGVRLELMAKVKKDDKITLSLVPEVSSLDIQYENDSYDLPALKTRRARTTVELGDGQSFVLGGLLSSEDKESLQKIPFIGDIPILGALFRGSSTKRNKTELLIVATVNLVKPIHSSQIQLPMMRKTTTLNRFFALEDSYVTAGDKWAKELLAIGGFKK
;
A
#
# COMPACT_ATOMS: atom_id res chain seq x y z
N MET A 1 17.21 -10.65 -92.46
CA MET A 1 17.92 -9.75 -91.52
C MET A 1 17.33 -9.95 -90.14
N TRP A 2 18.22 -10.26 -89.20
CA TRP A 2 18.17 -10.29 -87.74
C TRP A 2 16.96 -9.80 -86.90
N ASN A 3 16.59 -10.68 -85.96
CA ASN A 3 16.59 -10.57 -84.48
C ASN A 3 15.56 -9.77 -83.65
N ASN A 4 15.02 -10.54 -82.67
CA ASN A 4 14.60 -10.23 -81.28
C ASN A 4 13.35 -9.34 -81.05
N TYR A 5 12.50 -9.49 -80.03
CA TYR A 5 12.64 -10.06 -78.68
C TYR A 5 11.30 -10.68 -78.19
N TYR A 6 11.44 -11.75 -77.41
CA TYR A 6 10.61 -12.20 -76.28
C TYR A 6 9.28 -11.50 -75.96
N ARG A 7 8.20 -12.28 -75.86
CA ARG A 7 7.52 -12.57 -74.57
C ARG A 7 6.35 -13.54 -74.78
N ALA A 8 6.59 -14.81 -74.43
CA ALA A 8 5.55 -15.79 -74.20
C ALA A 8 4.79 -15.41 -72.91
N LEU A 9 3.47 -15.30 -73.00
CA LEU A 9 2.59 -15.11 -71.84
C LEU A 9 1.71 -16.36 -71.72
N LEU A 10 2.22 -17.32 -70.96
CA LEU A 10 1.55 -18.57 -70.60
C LEU A 10 0.67 -18.26 -69.37
N VAL A 11 -0.61 -17.97 -69.60
CA VAL A 11 -1.59 -17.80 -68.51
C VAL A 11 -1.90 -19.16 -67.94
N LEU A 12 -1.23 -19.51 -66.84
CA LEU A 12 -1.53 -20.67 -66.02
C LEU A 12 -2.80 -20.36 -65.20
N VAL A 13 -3.93 -20.95 -65.61
CA VAL A 13 -5.21 -20.86 -64.89
C VAL A 13 -5.06 -21.64 -63.58
N LEU A 14 -4.74 -20.92 -62.51
CA LEU A 14 -4.79 -21.39 -61.13
C LEU A 14 -6.26 -21.41 -60.68
N LEU A 15 -6.87 -22.60 -60.73
CA LEU A 15 -8.15 -22.87 -60.06
C LEU A 15 -7.96 -22.65 -58.55
N PRO A 16 -8.78 -21.83 -57.88
CA PRO A 16 -8.77 -21.78 -56.43
C PRO A 16 -9.33 -23.10 -55.92
N ILE A 17 -8.47 -23.97 -55.41
CA ILE A 17 -8.90 -25.09 -54.58
C ILE A 17 -9.40 -24.46 -53.28
N SER A 18 -10.70 -24.21 -53.23
CA SER A 18 -11.40 -23.87 -52.01
C SER A 18 -11.22 -25.02 -51.04
N PHE A 19 -10.28 -24.88 -50.09
CA PHE A 19 -10.22 -25.76 -48.93
C PHE A 19 -11.54 -25.59 -48.18
N VAL A 20 -12.43 -26.58 -48.33
CA VAL A 20 -13.57 -26.74 -47.42
C VAL A 20 -12.95 -27.05 -46.06
N SER A 21 -12.88 -26.04 -45.21
CA SER A 21 -12.62 -26.21 -43.79
C SER A 21 -13.66 -27.19 -43.25
N LEU A 22 -13.22 -28.37 -42.81
CA LEU A 22 -14.03 -29.35 -42.11
C LEU A 22 -14.44 -28.72 -40.76
N ALA A 23 -15.54 -27.99 -40.77
CA ALA A 23 -16.11 -27.35 -39.61
C ALA A 23 -16.56 -28.40 -38.57
N GLY A 24 -15.80 -28.43 -37.46
CA GLY A 24 -16.23 -28.78 -36.10
C GLY A 24 -16.81 -30.17 -35.90
N ASN A 25 -16.00 -31.14 -35.48
CA ASN A 25 -16.46 -32.43 -34.93
C ASN A 25 -17.03 -32.32 -33.51
N ILE A 26 -17.13 -31.11 -32.95
CA ILE A 26 -17.57 -30.83 -31.58
C ILE A 26 -18.69 -29.80 -31.62
N ILE A 27 -19.73 -30.07 -30.84
CA ILE A 27 -20.86 -29.20 -30.55
C ILE A 27 -20.76 -28.82 -29.06
N ASN A 28 -20.58 -27.54 -28.77
CA ASN A 28 -20.66 -27.00 -27.41
C ASN A 28 -22.04 -26.36 -27.23
N MET A 29 -22.75 -26.73 -26.17
CA MET A 29 -24.06 -26.17 -25.83
C MET A 29 -24.22 -26.09 -24.31
N SER A 30 -25.11 -25.23 -23.82
CA SER A 30 -25.43 -25.18 -22.40
C SER A 30 -26.51 -26.19 -22.03
N GLU A 31 -26.65 -26.48 -20.75
CA GLU A 31 -27.80 -27.22 -20.23
C GLU A 31 -29.10 -26.48 -20.59
N GLY A 32 -30.04 -27.16 -21.26
CA GLY A 32 -31.27 -26.58 -21.78
C GLY A 32 -31.19 -26.06 -23.22
N ASP A 33 -29.99 -25.90 -23.79
CA ASP A 33 -29.82 -25.47 -25.18
C ASP A 33 -30.12 -26.58 -26.19
N SER A 34 -30.33 -26.18 -27.44
CA SER A 34 -30.50 -27.11 -28.56
C SER A 34 -29.75 -26.68 -29.80
N GLN A 35 -29.29 -27.64 -30.59
CA GLN A 35 -28.64 -27.39 -31.87
C GLN A 35 -29.14 -28.32 -32.96
N VAL A 36 -29.26 -27.80 -34.18
CA VAL A 36 -29.70 -28.55 -35.35
C VAL A 36 -28.50 -29.16 -36.07
N ILE A 37 -28.56 -30.47 -36.30
CA ILE A 37 -27.66 -31.21 -37.20
C ILE A 37 -28.41 -31.46 -38.51
N LEU A 38 -27.88 -30.88 -39.60
CA LEU A 38 -28.39 -31.09 -40.95
C LEU A 38 -27.73 -32.33 -41.57
N ALA A 39 -28.55 -33.29 -42.00
CA ALA A 39 -28.09 -34.48 -42.70
C ALA A 39 -28.17 -34.27 -44.23
N ASN A 40 -27.16 -34.74 -44.97
CA ASN A 40 -27.13 -34.67 -46.42
C ASN A 40 -28.08 -35.70 -47.10
N LYS A 41 -28.53 -36.72 -46.35
CA LYS A 41 -29.45 -37.78 -46.78
C LYS A 41 -30.55 -38.00 -45.74
N ASP A 42 -31.55 -38.79 -46.11
CA ASP A 42 -32.64 -39.18 -45.20
C ASP A 42 -32.08 -39.96 -44.01
N VAL A 43 -32.36 -39.47 -42.81
CA VAL A 43 -31.97 -40.04 -41.53
C VAL A 43 -32.73 -41.36 -41.32
N GLY A 44 -32.00 -42.43 -41.10
CA GLY A 44 -32.52 -43.74 -40.73
C GLY A 44 -32.62 -43.91 -39.22
N SER A 45 -31.51 -43.69 -38.51
CA SER A 45 -31.43 -43.80 -37.05
C SER A 45 -30.44 -42.80 -36.46
N VAL A 46 -30.60 -42.48 -35.18
CA VAL A 46 -29.69 -41.63 -34.42
C VAL A 46 -29.30 -42.37 -33.14
N PHE A 47 -28.03 -42.35 -32.82
CA PHE A 47 -27.47 -42.93 -31.61
C PHE A 47 -26.85 -41.83 -30.76
N VAL A 48 -27.13 -41.87 -29.46
CA VAL A 48 -26.52 -40.98 -28.47
C VAL A 48 -25.85 -41.85 -27.42
N SER A 49 -24.57 -41.61 -27.16
CA SER A 49 -23.78 -42.46 -26.25
C SER A 49 -24.27 -42.39 -24.80
N ASP A 50 -24.70 -41.22 -24.34
CA ASP A 50 -25.31 -41.02 -23.02
C ASP A 50 -26.59 -40.15 -23.12
N PRO A 51 -27.78 -40.77 -23.05
CA PRO A 51 -29.08 -40.08 -23.07
C PRO A 51 -29.37 -39.19 -21.85
N LYS A 52 -28.60 -39.33 -20.76
CA LYS A 52 -28.73 -38.45 -19.58
C LYS A 52 -28.08 -37.09 -19.84
N ILE A 53 -27.05 -37.06 -20.69
CA ILE A 53 -26.26 -35.86 -21.01
C ILE A 53 -26.90 -35.12 -22.19
N ALA A 54 -27.19 -35.83 -23.28
CA ALA A 54 -27.78 -35.24 -24.48
C ALA A 54 -28.94 -36.10 -24.98
N ASP A 55 -29.92 -35.47 -25.62
CA ASP A 55 -31.08 -36.14 -26.20
C ASP A 55 -31.34 -35.60 -27.60
N TYR A 56 -32.19 -36.25 -28.37
CA TYR A 56 -32.43 -35.85 -29.75
C TYR A 56 -33.88 -36.00 -30.17
N GLN A 57 -34.26 -35.21 -31.16
CA GLN A 57 -35.54 -35.34 -31.84
C GLN A 57 -35.38 -35.12 -33.34
N VAL A 58 -35.99 -36.00 -34.12
CA VAL A 58 -36.03 -35.90 -35.58
C VAL A 58 -37.32 -35.18 -35.96
N ILE A 59 -37.21 -33.94 -36.46
CA ILE A 59 -38.38 -33.12 -36.85
C ILE A 59 -38.71 -33.30 -38.34
N GLU A 60 -37.72 -33.66 -39.18
CA GLU A 60 -37.88 -33.92 -40.62
C GLU A 60 -36.96 -35.07 -41.06
N LYS A 61 -37.11 -35.57 -42.30
CA LYS A 61 -36.24 -36.64 -42.83
C LYS A 61 -34.75 -36.29 -42.84
N LYS A 62 -34.36 -35.01 -42.76
CA LYS A 62 -32.96 -34.55 -42.87
C LYS A 62 -32.50 -33.65 -41.72
N LYS A 63 -33.33 -33.47 -40.68
CA LYS A 63 -33.02 -32.57 -39.55
C LYS A 63 -33.12 -33.31 -38.24
N VAL A 64 -32.03 -33.33 -37.50
CA VAL A 64 -31.95 -33.86 -36.14
C VAL A 64 -31.67 -32.68 -35.21
N ILE A 65 -32.55 -32.45 -34.24
CA ILE A 65 -32.29 -31.51 -33.16
C ILE A 65 -31.67 -32.30 -32.01
N VAL A 66 -30.59 -31.77 -31.44
CA VAL A 66 -29.93 -32.32 -30.26
C VAL A 66 -30.10 -31.32 -29.11
N TYR A 67 -30.49 -31.81 -27.93
CA TYR A 67 -30.70 -31.02 -26.72
C TYR A 67 -29.67 -31.40 -25.66
N GLY A 68 -29.15 -30.42 -24.94
CA GLY A 68 -28.33 -30.64 -23.75
C GLY A 68 -29.20 -30.80 -22.51
N LYS A 69 -29.12 -31.95 -21.83
CA LYS A 69 -29.93 -32.25 -20.63
C LYS A 69 -29.16 -32.13 -19.33
N LYS A 70 -27.89 -32.52 -19.32
CA LYS A 70 -27.05 -32.48 -18.13
C LYS A 70 -25.60 -32.24 -18.53
N ILE A 71 -24.85 -31.56 -17.67
CA ILE A 71 -23.42 -31.32 -17.83
C ILE A 71 -22.66 -32.64 -18.07
N GLY A 72 -21.83 -32.65 -19.10
CA GLY A 72 -21.02 -33.82 -19.47
C GLY A 72 -20.68 -33.88 -20.95
N GLN A 73 -20.13 -35.02 -21.38
CA GLN A 73 -19.78 -35.27 -22.78
C GLN A 73 -20.56 -36.48 -23.30
N SER A 74 -21.17 -36.32 -24.47
CA SER A 74 -21.87 -37.38 -25.20
C SER A 74 -21.45 -37.33 -26.66
N SER A 75 -21.76 -38.36 -27.44
CA SER A 75 -21.53 -38.38 -28.89
C SER A 75 -22.84 -38.70 -29.57
N VAL A 76 -23.17 -37.90 -30.58
CA VAL A 76 -24.36 -38.08 -31.40
C VAL A 76 -23.91 -38.55 -32.78
N MET A 77 -24.37 -39.74 -33.15
CA MET A 77 -24.12 -40.37 -34.44
C MET A 77 -25.44 -40.48 -35.19
N VAL A 78 -25.48 -39.96 -36.41
CA VAL A 78 -26.65 -39.99 -37.29
C VAL A 78 -26.33 -40.94 -38.43
N PHE A 79 -27.21 -41.89 -38.73
CA PHE A 79 -27.04 -42.90 -39.77
C PHE A 79 -28.13 -42.79 -40.85
N ASP A 80 -27.82 -43.22 -42.08
CA ASP A 80 -28.82 -43.40 -43.13
C ASP A 80 -29.57 -44.74 -42.97
N ARG A 81 -30.57 -44.96 -43.83
CA ARG A 81 -31.34 -46.21 -43.85
C ARG A 81 -30.52 -47.47 -44.18
N ASN A 82 -29.31 -47.30 -44.72
CA ASN A 82 -28.40 -48.39 -45.09
C ASN A 82 -27.30 -48.60 -44.02
N GLY A 83 -27.34 -47.86 -42.90
CA GLY A 83 -26.38 -47.95 -41.81
C GLY A 83 -25.10 -47.13 -42.01
N HIS A 84 -24.98 -46.30 -43.04
CA HIS A 84 -23.81 -45.42 -43.22
C HIS A 84 -23.94 -44.18 -42.32
N THR A 85 -22.83 -43.79 -41.69
CA THR A 85 -22.77 -42.59 -40.85
C THR A 85 -22.90 -41.31 -41.69
N LEU A 86 -23.94 -40.54 -41.42
CA LEU A 86 -24.22 -39.23 -42.01
C LEU A 86 -23.54 -38.09 -41.24
N ALA A 87 -23.52 -38.19 -39.90
CA ALA A 87 -22.83 -37.25 -39.03
C ALA A 87 -22.33 -37.96 -37.77
N ASN A 88 -21.17 -37.55 -37.28
CA ASN A 88 -20.66 -37.94 -35.97
C ASN A 88 -20.15 -36.67 -35.29
N LYS A 89 -20.82 -36.26 -34.21
CA LYS A 89 -20.50 -35.03 -33.47
C LYS A 89 -20.36 -35.36 -31.98
N LYS A 90 -19.27 -34.91 -31.38
CA LYS A 90 -19.10 -34.91 -29.93
C LYS A 90 -19.89 -33.73 -29.36
N VAL A 91 -20.81 -33.99 -28.45
CA VAL A 91 -21.63 -32.98 -27.77
C VAL A 91 -21.07 -32.77 -26.38
N ILE A 92 -20.71 -31.53 -26.06
CA ILE A 92 -20.25 -31.12 -24.74
C ILE A 92 -21.33 -30.18 -24.19
N VAL A 93 -21.98 -30.62 -23.12
CA VAL A 93 -22.99 -29.84 -22.41
C VAL A 93 -22.31 -29.20 -21.20
N ASN A 94 -22.35 -27.87 -21.14
CA ASN A 94 -21.75 -27.10 -20.05
C ASN A 94 -22.84 -26.37 -19.24
N LYS A 95 -22.46 -25.83 -18.07
CA LYS A 95 -23.35 -24.93 -17.32
C LYS A 95 -23.54 -23.64 -18.13
N SER A 96 -24.77 -23.15 -18.27
CA SER A 96 -25.01 -21.85 -18.91
C SER A 96 -24.36 -20.74 -18.07
N LEU A 97 -23.63 -19.87 -18.76
CA LEU A 97 -23.01 -18.68 -18.17
C LEU A 97 -23.67 -17.40 -18.68
N ASP A 98 -24.76 -17.50 -19.45
CA ASP A 98 -25.34 -16.36 -20.17
C ASP A 98 -25.87 -15.30 -19.20
N SER A 99 -26.53 -15.72 -18.12
CA SER A 99 -26.98 -14.81 -17.05
C SER A 99 -25.80 -14.09 -16.38
N ILE A 100 -24.67 -14.79 -16.20
CA ILE A 100 -23.46 -14.22 -15.59
C ILE A 100 -22.83 -13.20 -16.54
N LYS A 101 -22.66 -13.56 -17.82
CA LYS A 101 -22.17 -12.66 -18.86
C LYS A 101 -23.02 -11.41 -19.00
N GLN A 102 -24.35 -11.58 -18.99
CA GLN A 102 -25.29 -10.46 -19.06
C GLN A 102 -25.15 -9.56 -17.84
N TYR A 103 -25.05 -10.13 -16.64
CA TYR A 103 -24.87 -9.36 -15.41
C TYR A 103 -23.55 -8.56 -15.41
N ILE A 104 -22.44 -9.18 -15.83
CA ILE A 104 -21.14 -8.50 -15.99
C ILE A 104 -21.25 -7.37 -17.00
N SER A 105 -21.87 -7.61 -18.16
CA SER A 105 -22.04 -6.61 -19.22
C SER A 105 -22.89 -5.40 -18.79
N VAL A 106 -23.92 -5.64 -17.95
CA VAL A 106 -24.77 -4.56 -17.41
C VAL A 106 -24.05 -3.75 -16.34
N LYS A 107 -23.28 -4.42 -15.46
CA LYS A 107 -22.58 -3.75 -14.36
C LYS A 107 -21.30 -3.04 -14.81
N TYR A 108 -20.58 -3.63 -15.77
CA TYR A 108 -19.32 -3.11 -16.31
C TYR A 108 -19.39 -3.02 -17.84
N PRO A 109 -20.08 -2.00 -18.39
CA PRO A 109 -20.27 -1.86 -19.83
C PRO A 109 -18.97 -1.58 -20.61
N ASP A 110 -17.95 -1.05 -19.93
CA ASP A 110 -16.66 -0.67 -20.53
C ASP A 110 -15.59 -1.76 -20.40
N VAL A 111 -15.93 -2.92 -19.82
CA VAL A 111 -15.01 -4.01 -19.53
C VAL A 111 -15.21 -5.14 -20.54
N ASP A 112 -14.12 -5.57 -21.16
CA ASP A 112 -14.09 -6.73 -22.07
C ASP A 112 -13.62 -7.96 -21.28
N VAL A 113 -14.57 -8.63 -20.62
CA VAL A 113 -14.32 -9.87 -19.89
C VAL A 113 -15.24 -10.98 -20.38
N ASP A 114 -14.61 -12.04 -20.85
CA ASP A 114 -15.24 -13.29 -21.23
C ASP A 114 -15.22 -14.30 -20.08
N VAL A 115 -16.33 -15.02 -19.97
CA VAL A 115 -16.51 -16.13 -19.03
C VAL A 115 -16.80 -17.38 -19.84
N PHE A 116 -15.99 -18.42 -19.69
CA PHE A 116 -16.21 -19.68 -20.41
C PHE A 116 -15.84 -20.89 -19.57
N ASN A 117 -16.45 -22.03 -19.92
CA ASN A 117 -16.21 -23.29 -19.23
C ASN A 117 -15.02 -24.02 -19.87
N ILE A 118 -14.11 -24.54 -19.04
CA ILE A 118 -13.12 -25.55 -19.41
C ILE A 118 -13.31 -26.76 -18.51
N GLY A 119 -14.01 -27.78 -19.01
CA GLY A 119 -14.37 -28.94 -18.19
C GLY A 119 -15.31 -28.52 -17.05
N GLU A 120 -14.91 -28.78 -15.81
CA GLU A 120 -15.66 -28.37 -14.61
C GLU A 120 -15.23 -27.00 -14.07
N GLN A 121 -14.18 -26.41 -14.65
CA GLN A 121 -13.67 -25.11 -14.26
C GLN A 121 -14.30 -23.99 -15.10
N VAL A 122 -14.41 -22.82 -14.49
CA VAL A 122 -14.80 -21.58 -15.17
C VAL A 122 -13.59 -20.70 -15.28
N VAL A 123 -13.28 -20.24 -16.49
CA VAL A 123 -12.16 -19.36 -16.76
C VAL A 123 -12.69 -17.96 -17.04
N LEU A 124 -12.13 -16.99 -16.32
CA LEU A 124 -12.34 -15.57 -16.55
C LEU A 124 -11.15 -15.06 -17.35
N SER A 125 -11.38 -14.46 -18.50
CA SER A 125 -10.32 -13.89 -19.33
C SER A 125 -10.77 -12.56 -19.88
N GLY A 126 -9.86 -11.60 -19.95
CA GLY A 126 -10.18 -10.27 -20.44
C GLY A 126 -9.29 -9.23 -19.81
N THR A 127 -9.65 -7.97 -20.02
CA THR A 127 -8.86 -6.85 -19.51
C THR A 127 -9.75 -5.87 -18.75
N VAL A 128 -9.31 -5.47 -17.55
CA VAL A 128 -9.97 -4.46 -16.71
C VAL A 128 -9.07 -3.26 -16.45
N SER A 129 -9.63 -2.16 -15.94
CA SER A 129 -8.87 -0.93 -15.67
C SER A 129 -8.22 -0.92 -14.28
N THR A 130 -8.76 -1.68 -13.32
CA THR A 130 -8.31 -1.66 -11.93
C THR A 130 -8.34 -3.05 -11.29
N GLU A 131 -7.47 -3.27 -10.29
CA GLU A 131 -7.50 -4.50 -9.47
C GLU A 131 -8.87 -4.68 -8.76
N GLN A 132 -9.52 -3.58 -8.36
CA GLN A 132 -10.85 -3.65 -7.75
C GLN A 132 -11.89 -4.26 -8.71
N GLU A 133 -11.92 -3.87 -9.99
CA GLU A 133 -12.84 -4.46 -10.97
C GLU A 133 -12.58 -5.95 -11.18
N LYS A 134 -11.30 -6.35 -11.23
CA LYS A 134 -10.89 -7.76 -11.33
C LYS A 134 -11.41 -8.58 -10.15
N ASP A 135 -11.20 -8.10 -8.92
CA ASP A 135 -11.64 -8.78 -7.70
C ASP A 135 -13.18 -8.86 -7.64
N GLU A 136 -13.87 -7.77 -7.95
CA GLU A 136 -15.34 -7.72 -7.95
C GLU A 136 -15.95 -8.69 -8.98
N ILE A 137 -15.39 -8.77 -10.19
CA ILE A 137 -15.87 -9.71 -11.22
C ILE A 137 -15.64 -11.15 -10.76
N ASN A 138 -14.47 -11.47 -10.20
CA ASN A 138 -14.20 -12.81 -9.66
C ASN A 138 -15.22 -13.20 -8.58
N ASN A 139 -15.51 -12.27 -7.66
CA ASN A 139 -16.47 -12.45 -6.57
C ASN A 139 -17.90 -12.66 -7.09
N ILE A 140 -18.33 -11.87 -8.07
CA ILE A 140 -19.65 -12.03 -8.70
C ILE A 140 -19.78 -13.42 -9.32
N VAL A 141 -18.78 -13.86 -10.09
CA VAL A 141 -18.83 -15.17 -10.75
C VAL A 141 -18.81 -16.31 -9.73
N GLY A 142 -17.97 -16.22 -8.71
CA GLY A 142 -17.91 -17.20 -7.61
C GLY A 142 -19.23 -17.34 -6.86
N GLN A 143 -19.82 -16.22 -6.45
CA GLN A 143 -21.10 -16.19 -5.73
C GLN A 143 -22.26 -16.69 -6.58
N LEU A 144 -22.36 -16.27 -7.85
CA LEU A 144 -23.44 -16.70 -8.74
C LEU A 144 -23.32 -18.18 -9.14
N LEU A 145 -22.12 -18.74 -9.09
CA LEU A 145 -21.90 -20.16 -9.36
C LEU A 145 -21.99 -21.05 -8.11
N ASP A 146 -22.16 -20.46 -6.93
CA ASP A 146 -22.19 -21.14 -5.62
C ASP A 146 -20.93 -22.00 -5.41
N LYS A 147 -19.76 -21.39 -5.60
CA LYS A 147 -18.45 -22.03 -5.41
C LYS A 147 -17.92 -21.76 -4.01
N ASP A 148 -17.23 -22.73 -3.43
CA ASP A 148 -16.50 -22.56 -2.17
C ASP A 148 -15.42 -21.47 -2.33
N ASP A 149 -15.34 -20.55 -1.36
CA ASP A 149 -14.38 -19.46 -1.31
C ASP A 149 -13.25 -19.71 -0.29
N GLU A 150 -12.06 -19.23 -0.62
CA GLU A 150 -10.91 -19.09 0.27
C GLU A 150 -10.52 -17.61 0.32
N LYS A 151 -10.62 -17.01 1.51
CA LYS A 151 -10.35 -15.58 1.73
C LYS A 151 -8.91 -15.39 2.19
N PHE A 152 -8.19 -14.53 1.48
CA PHE A 152 -6.86 -14.07 1.84
C PHE A 152 -6.98 -12.67 2.41
N THR A 153 -6.86 -12.57 3.72
CA THR A 153 -6.82 -11.30 4.44
C THR A 153 -5.37 -10.89 4.65
N PHE A 154 -5.09 -9.60 4.43
CA PHE A 154 -3.81 -9.03 4.79
C PHE A 154 -3.86 -8.54 6.23
N GLU A 155 -3.01 -9.08 7.07
CA GLU A 155 -2.83 -8.65 8.45
C GLU A 155 -1.63 -7.70 8.54
N GLN A 156 -1.75 -6.70 9.40
CA GLN A 156 -0.64 -5.81 9.70
C GLN A 156 -0.30 -5.89 11.19
N ASP A 157 0.81 -6.56 11.48
CA ASP A 157 1.36 -6.75 12.82
C ASP A 157 1.57 -5.40 13.53
N MET A 158 1.01 -5.27 14.72
CA MET A 158 1.46 -4.27 15.70
C MET A 158 1.90 -5.00 16.96
N GLU A 159 2.82 -4.38 17.69
CA GLU A 159 3.31 -4.86 19.00
C GLU A 159 2.19 -5.33 19.96
N ASP A 160 0.95 -4.83 19.81
CA ASP A 160 -0.18 -5.14 20.70
C ASP A 160 -1.32 -5.97 20.07
N GLN A 161 -1.60 -5.87 18.75
CA GLN A 161 -2.73 -6.56 18.06
C GLN A 161 -2.53 -6.62 16.54
N ASP A 162 -3.00 -7.70 15.91
CA ASP A 162 -3.06 -7.83 14.46
C ASP A 162 -4.33 -7.17 13.91
N TYR A 163 -4.18 -6.39 12.83
CA TYR A 163 -5.29 -5.68 12.19
C TYR A 163 -5.50 -6.17 10.77
N GLU A 164 -6.72 -6.64 10.49
CA GLU A 164 -7.16 -7.05 9.16
C GLU A 164 -7.44 -5.85 8.25
N ILE A 165 -6.82 -5.83 7.07
CA ILE A 165 -6.99 -4.76 6.08
C ILE A 165 -8.04 -5.19 5.05
N GLN A 166 -9.30 -4.86 5.33
CA GLN A 166 -10.46 -5.29 4.54
C GLN A 166 -10.38 -4.94 3.05
N PHE A 167 -9.86 -3.77 2.68
CA PHE A 167 -9.79 -3.37 1.26
C PHE A 167 -8.74 -4.16 0.46
N MET A 168 -7.84 -4.89 1.13
CA MET A 168 -6.83 -5.76 0.54
C MET A 168 -7.26 -7.23 0.52
N GLU A 169 -8.46 -7.55 1.01
CA GLU A 169 -9.02 -8.91 0.95
C GLU A 169 -9.09 -9.38 -0.51
N ARG A 170 -8.52 -10.55 -0.78
CA ARG A 170 -8.65 -11.26 -2.04
C ARG A 170 -9.40 -12.56 -1.78
N THR A 171 -10.37 -12.88 -2.62
CA THR A 171 -11.17 -14.10 -2.48
C THR A 171 -10.94 -14.98 -3.70
N ASP A 172 -10.44 -16.18 -3.49
CA ASP A 172 -10.31 -17.19 -4.54
C ASP A 172 -11.44 -18.20 -4.44
N TYR A 173 -12.00 -18.59 -5.57
CA TYR A 173 -13.10 -19.55 -5.63
C TYR A 173 -12.63 -20.86 -6.25
N LYS A 174 -12.98 -21.98 -5.61
CA LYS A 174 -12.60 -23.31 -6.10
C LYS A 174 -13.21 -23.58 -7.47
N GLY A 175 -12.35 -23.92 -8.43
CA GLY A 175 -12.75 -24.20 -9.81
C GLY A 175 -13.03 -22.95 -10.66
N ILE A 176 -12.67 -21.75 -10.18
CA ILE A 176 -12.58 -20.55 -11.01
C ILE A 176 -11.11 -20.24 -11.25
N VAL A 177 -10.75 -20.04 -12.51
CA VAL A 177 -9.40 -19.61 -12.90
C VAL A 177 -9.49 -18.17 -13.39
N ASN A 178 -8.93 -17.24 -12.62
CA ASN A 178 -8.98 -15.82 -12.91
C ASN A 178 -7.76 -15.38 -13.73
N ASN A 179 -7.92 -15.33 -15.06
CA ASN A 179 -6.94 -14.82 -16.02
C ASN A 179 -7.26 -13.37 -16.47
N ILE A 180 -8.04 -12.63 -15.69
CA ILE A 180 -8.27 -11.21 -15.98
C ILE A 180 -6.96 -10.44 -15.77
N GLU A 181 -6.56 -9.70 -16.80
CA GLU A 181 -5.39 -8.83 -16.79
C GLU A 181 -5.81 -7.38 -16.49
N VAL A 182 -4.97 -6.64 -15.76
CA VAL A 182 -5.20 -5.22 -15.54
C VAL A 182 -4.42 -4.44 -16.60
N ALA A 183 -5.14 -3.67 -17.44
CA ALA A 183 -4.58 -2.95 -18.60
C ALA A 183 -3.38 -2.08 -18.23
N THR A 184 -3.47 -1.42 -17.07
CA THR A 184 -2.42 -0.57 -16.54
C THR A 184 -2.30 -0.78 -15.04
N THR A 185 -1.16 -1.30 -14.60
CA THR A 185 -0.82 -1.30 -13.18
C THR A 185 -0.54 0.14 -12.74
N LYS A 186 -1.41 0.66 -11.89
CA LYS A 186 -1.24 2.00 -11.33
C LYS A 186 -0.26 1.91 -10.16
N GLN A 187 0.70 2.82 -10.13
CA GLN A 187 1.62 2.97 -9.00
C GLN A 187 1.23 4.21 -8.21
N VAL A 188 1.32 4.08 -6.89
CA VAL A 188 0.99 5.12 -5.93
C VAL A 188 2.28 5.52 -5.23
N ASN A 189 2.60 6.80 -5.31
CA ASN A 189 3.64 7.41 -4.49
C ASN A 189 3.01 8.04 -3.25
N VAL A 190 3.55 7.73 -2.09
CA VAL A 190 3.09 8.25 -0.79
C VAL A 190 4.23 9.02 -0.14
N LYS A 191 4.03 10.33 0.02
CA LYS A 191 4.90 11.20 0.81
C LYS A 191 4.27 11.42 2.18
N ILE A 192 4.99 11.07 3.24
CA ILE A 192 4.61 11.43 4.60
C ILE A 192 5.50 12.59 5.05
N SER A 193 4.93 13.56 5.77
CA SER A 193 5.66 14.64 6.42
C SER A 193 5.30 14.63 7.91
N ILE A 194 6.29 14.37 8.75
CA ILE A 194 6.17 14.40 10.21
C ILE A 194 7.03 15.55 10.71
N ALA A 195 6.38 16.56 11.27
CA ALA A 195 7.04 17.73 11.81
C ALA A 195 6.74 17.84 13.31
N GLU A 196 7.77 17.86 14.14
CA GLU A 196 7.68 18.19 15.57
C GLU A 196 8.52 19.43 15.88
N VAL A 197 7.91 20.37 16.59
CA VAL A 197 8.59 21.54 17.15
C VAL A 197 8.45 21.47 18.66
N SER A 198 9.59 21.47 19.35
CA SER A 198 9.67 21.52 20.80
C SER A 198 10.34 22.82 21.23
N GLN A 199 9.74 23.53 22.17
CA GLN A 199 10.26 24.77 22.73
C GLN A 199 10.29 24.62 24.24
N SER A 200 11.43 24.94 24.86
CA SER A 200 11.60 24.98 26.30
C SER A 200 12.11 26.37 26.67
N PHE A 201 11.31 27.09 27.44
CA PHE A 201 11.63 28.40 27.98
C PHE A 201 11.84 28.25 29.48
N LEU A 202 13.01 28.64 29.98
CA LEU A 202 13.30 28.69 31.42
C LEU A 202 13.80 30.08 31.79
N GLN A 203 13.18 30.64 32.82
CA GLN A 203 13.51 31.95 33.36
C GLN A 203 13.60 31.85 34.88
N ASP A 204 14.81 32.01 35.41
CA ASP A 204 15.11 32.05 36.83
C ASP A 204 15.64 33.44 37.19
N ILE A 205 14.89 34.17 38.03
CA ILE A 205 15.30 35.48 38.50
C ILE A 205 15.06 35.55 40.01
N GLY A 206 16.12 35.78 40.77
CA GLY A 206 16.01 35.88 42.21
C GLY A 206 17.33 36.12 42.92
N ILE A 207 17.21 36.43 44.19
CA ILE A 207 18.34 36.45 45.11
C ILE A 207 18.15 35.30 46.09
N GLN A 208 19.12 34.39 46.14
CA GLN A 208 19.14 33.30 47.09
C GLN A 208 20.02 33.68 48.29
N TYR A 209 19.47 33.48 49.48
CA TYR A 209 20.16 33.68 50.75
C TYR A 209 20.31 32.32 51.43
N GLY A 210 21.53 31.91 51.70
CA GLY A 210 21.80 30.63 52.34
C GLY A 210 23.28 30.39 52.59
N THR A 211 23.57 29.38 53.40
CA THR A 211 24.91 28.84 53.63
C THR A 211 24.91 27.37 53.14
N ASP A 212 26.04 26.90 52.61
CA ASP A 212 26.15 25.55 52.00
C ASP A 212 26.06 24.37 53.01
N ALA A 213 25.68 24.62 54.27
CA ALA A 213 25.65 23.61 55.33
C ALA A 213 24.23 23.07 55.58
N ALA A 214 23.98 21.83 55.17
CA ALA A 214 22.74 21.12 55.50
C ALA A 214 22.63 20.88 57.02
N GLY A 215 21.49 21.25 57.62
CA GLY A 215 21.15 20.90 59.02
C GLY A 215 21.34 22.01 60.07
N VAL A 216 21.72 23.23 59.69
CA VAL A 216 21.78 24.36 60.63
C VAL A 216 20.49 25.18 60.54
N PHE A 217 19.56 25.00 61.48
CA PHE A 217 18.46 25.94 61.68
C PHE A 217 19.00 27.18 62.41
N ILE A 218 19.42 28.19 61.66
CA ILE A 218 19.75 29.50 62.21
C ILE A 218 18.41 30.16 62.60
N GLN A 219 18.19 30.42 63.89
CA GLN A 219 17.12 31.30 64.36
C GLN A 219 17.46 32.73 63.91
N PRO A 220 16.84 33.27 62.84
CA PRO A 220 17.31 34.50 62.19
C PRO A 220 17.09 35.76 63.04
N LEU A 221 16.39 35.62 64.18
CA LEU A 221 15.97 36.71 65.04
C LEU A 221 16.93 36.99 66.21
N THR A 222 17.84 36.08 66.56
CA THR A 222 18.64 36.22 67.81
C THR A 222 20.15 36.14 67.62
N HIS A 223 20.66 35.51 66.55
CA HIS A 223 22.10 35.45 66.26
C HIS A 223 22.34 35.68 64.76
N PHE A 224 22.92 36.83 64.42
CA PHE A 224 23.27 37.24 63.07
C PHE A 224 24.78 37.46 62.99
N SER A 225 25.52 36.54 62.36
CA SER A 225 26.94 36.73 62.06
C SER A 225 27.11 37.24 60.63
N SER A 226 28.08 38.12 60.40
CA SER A 226 28.41 38.62 59.06
C SER A 226 28.92 37.53 58.10
N SER A 227 29.34 36.37 58.64
CA SER A 227 29.76 35.20 57.87
C SER A 227 28.61 34.45 57.19
N ASP A 228 27.37 34.65 57.65
CA ASP A 228 26.23 33.81 57.27
C ASP A 228 25.39 34.43 56.13
N ILE A 229 25.76 35.64 55.70
CA ILE A 229 25.11 36.37 54.61
C ILE A 229 25.91 36.13 53.33
N MET A 230 25.76 34.95 52.75
CA MET A 230 26.17 34.73 51.37
C MET A 230 24.93 34.94 50.49
N SER A 231 24.93 36.03 49.71
CA SER A 231 23.87 36.33 48.76
C SER A 231 24.34 36.00 47.34
N VAL A 232 23.65 35.07 46.69
CA VAL A 232 23.88 34.77 45.27
C VAL A 232 22.75 35.39 44.47
N ILE A 233 23.10 36.30 43.55
CA ILE A 233 22.15 36.86 42.59
C ILE A 233 22.14 35.93 41.38
N THR A 234 21.00 35.29 41.13
CA THR A 234 20.79 34.40 39.98
C THR A 234 19.81 35.06 39.03
N ALA A 235 20.27 35.33 37.80
CA ALA A 235 19.44 35.82 36.71
C ALA A 235 19.81 35.03 35.46
N ILE A 236 19.01 34.00 35.15
CA ILE A 236 19.22 33.08 34.04
C ILE A 236 17.95 33.07 33.19
N GLY A 237 18.11 33.28 31.89
CA GLY A 237 17.09 33.05 30.89
C GLY A 237 17.66 32.11 29.84
N SER A 238 16.99 31.00 29.58
CA SER A 238 17.40 30.03 28.58
C SER A 238 16.23 29.64 27.69
N ASP A 239 16.42 29.84 26.39
CA ASP A 239 15.44 29.52 25.36
C ASP A 239 16.03 28.41 24.48
N THR A 240 15.43 27.24 24.53
CA THR A 240 15.84 26.08 23.72
C THR A 240 14.73 25.74 22.74
N VAL A 241 15.06 25.70 21.46
CA VAL A 241 14.14 25.29 20.39
C VAL A 241 14.74 24.09 19.67
N GLY A 242 13.98 23.01 19.57
CA GLY A 242 14.32 21.82 18.81
C GLY A 242 13.27 21.54 17.75
N GLN A 243 13.70 21.20 16.53
CA GLN A 243 12.82 20.79 15.45
C GLN A 243 13.22 19.41 14.95
N ILE A 244 12.23 18.54 14.74
CA ILE A 244 12.38 17.24 14.10
C ILE A 244 11.51 17.25 12.84
N LEU A 245 12.10 16.90 11.70
CA LEU A 245 11.41 16.72 10.43
C LEU A 245 11.80 15.37 9.84
N ALA A 246 10.82 14.53 9.57
CA ALA A 246 10.99 13.30 8.82
C ALA A 246 10.04 13.30 7.62
N GLU A 247 10.59 13.06 6.43
CA GLU A 247 9.81 12.99 5.18
C GLU A 247 10.05 11.69 4.42
N PRO A 248 9.60 10.52 4.91
CA PRO A 248 9.72 9.30 4.15
C PRO A 248 8.84 9.35 2.90
N ASN A 249 9.38 8.86 1.79
CA ASN A 249 8.66 8.72 0.54
C ASN A 249 8.81 7.29 0.02
N LEU A 250 7.68 6.63 -0.25
CA LEU A 250 7.63 5.25 -0.71
C LEU A 250 6.62 5.12 -1.84
N SER A 251 6.94 4.29 -2.84
CA SER A 251 6.04 3.96 -3.94
C SER A 251 5.63 2.50 -3.87
N VAL A 252 4.36 2.23 -4.17
CA VAL A 252 3.78 0.89 -4.13
C VAL A 252 2.89 0.66 -5.35
N VAL A 253 2.80 -0.58 -5.81
CA VAL A 253 1.84 -0.98 -6.84
C VAL A 253 0.45 -1.09 -6.22
N SER A 254 -0.59 -0.68 -6.95
CA SER A 254 -1.97 -0.87 -6.49
C SER A 254 -2.26 -2.33 -6.16
N GLY A 255 -2.78 -2.59 -4.97
CA GLY A 255 -3.09 -3.93 -4.47
C GLY A 255 -1.93 -4.62 -3.77
N GLU A 256 -0.79 -3.97 -3.61
CA GLU A 256 0.40 -4.53 -2.95
C GLU A 256 0.76 -3.77 -1.65
N SER A 257 1.61 -4.39 -0.83
CA SER A 257 2.17 -3.78 0.38
C SER A 257 3.62 -3.33 0.16
N ALA A 258 4.04 -2.31 0.90
CA ALA A 258 5.42 -1.84 0.90
C ALA A 258 5.83 -1.41 2.31
N SER A 259 7.07 -1.70 2.67
CA SER A 259 7.70 -1.26 3.91
C SER A 259 9.00 -0.54 3.62
N PHE A 260 9.31 0.45 4.47
CA PHE A 260 10.52 1.23 4.42
C PHE A 260 11.01 1.45 5.85
N LEU A 261 12.26 1.08 6.12
CA LEU A 261 12.92 1.30 7.41
C LEU A 261 14.28 1.95 7.17
N VAL A 262 14.53 3.08 7.85
CA VAL A 262 15.83 3.74 7.90
C VAL A 262 16.12 4.09 9.34
N GLY A 263 17.15 3.48 9.91
CA GLY A 263 17.38 3.55 11.34
C GLY A 263 18.58 2.76 11.81
N GLY A 264 18.62 2.49 13.11
CA GLY A 264 19.57 1.59 13.74
C GLY A 264 18.86 0.66 14.72
N GLU A 265 19.64 -0.18 15.39
CA GLU A 265 19.15 -1.11 16.41
C GLU A 265 19.75 -0.74 17.77
N LEU A 266 18.90 -0.72 18.79
CA LEU A 266 19.28 -0.50 20.18
C LEU A 266 19.33 -1.86 20.90
N PRO A 267 20.52 -2.33 21.32
CA PRO A 267 20.62 -3.57 22.10
C PRO A 267 20.11 -3.35 23.53
N VAL A 268 19.06 -4.05 23.90
CA VAL A 268 18.52 -4.13 25.27
C VAL A 268 19.03 -5.41 25.91
N VAL A 269 19.92 -5.26 26.88
CA VAL A 269 20.49 -6.40 27.61
C VAL A 269 19.64 -6.68 28.84
N THR A 270 19.12 -7.90 28.94
CA THR A 270 18.39 -8.39 30.12
C THR A 270 19.15 -9.56 30.73
N THR A 271 19.25 -9.59 32.06
CA THR A 271 19.90 -10.68 32.79
C THR A 271 18.85 -11.43 33.59
N VAL A 272 18.56 -12.67 33.20
CA VAL A 272 17.62 -13.56 33.91
C VAL A 272 18.38 -14.81 34.34
N ASN A 273 18.41 -15.11 35.64
CA ASN A 273 19.07 -16.30 36.21
C ASN A 273 20.55 -16.46 35.77
N ASN A 274 21.36 -15.38 35.84
CA ASN A 274 22.75 -15.36 35.36
C ASN A 274 22.94 -15.66 33.85
N SER A 275 21.85 -15.68 33.06
CA SER A 275 21.89 -15.72 31.61
C SER A 275 21.69 -14.31 31.05
N THR A 276 22.63 -13.86 30.22
CA THR A 276 22.54 -12.58 29.50
C THR A 276 21.78 -12.80 28.20
N ASN A 277 20.62 -12.19 28.06
CA ASN A 277 19.84 -12.14 26.83
C ASN A 277 19.94 -10.73 26.23
N VAL A 278 20.25 -10.64 24.94
CA VAL A 278 20.34 -9.38 24.20
C VAL A 278 19.21 -9.34 23.20
N MET A 279 18.30 -8.37 23.35
CA MET A 279 17.18 -8.11 22.44
C MET A 279 17.43 -6.81 21.70
N TYR A 280 17.40 -6.83 20.37
CA TYR A 280 17.57 -5.63 19.56
C TYR A 280 16.20 -4.95 19.34
N LYS A 281 16.12 -3.65 19.61
CA LYS A 281 14.95 -2.83 19.32
C LYS A 281 15.30 -1.80 18.25
N GLU A 282 14.64 -1.87 17.10
CA GLU A 282 14.85 -0.93 16.01
C GLU A 282 14.40 0.49 16.40
N TYR A 283 15.11 1.50 15.91
CA TYR A 283 14.69 2.90 15.98
C TYR A 283 15.05 3.64 14.69
N GLY A 284 14.27 4.66 14.34
CA GLY A 284 14.47 5.46 13.13
C GLY A 284 13.14 5.81 12.47
N VAL A 285 13.14 5.92 11.15
CA VAL A 285 11.93 6.17 10.35
C VAL A 285 11.45 4.85 9.76
N ARG A 286 10.28 4.38 10.19
CA ARG A 286 9.59 3.22 9.63
C ARG A 286 8.29 3.67 8.98
N LEU A 287 8.02 3.18 7.78
CA LEU A 287 6.76 3.42 7.08
C LEU A 287 6.30 2.11 6.48
N GLU A 288 5.14 1.65 6.92
CA GLU A 288 4.42 0.56 6.28
C GLU A 288 3.16 1.10 5.64
N LEU A 289 2.91 0.69 4.41
CA LEU A 289 1.74 1.12 3.69
C LEU A 289 1.21 0.06 2.75
N MET A 290 -0.09 0.17 2.46
CA MET A 290 -0.79 -0.57 1.43
C MET A 290 -1.68 0.40 0.68
N ALA A 291 -1.73 0.28 -0.65
CA ALA A 291 -2.54 1.15 -1.47
C ALA A 291 -3.36 0.35 -2.47
N LYS A 292 -4.64 0.70 -2.63
CA LYS A 292 -5.51 0.14 -3.67
C LYS A 292 -6.19 1.26 -4.42
N VAL A 293 -6.02 1.28 -5.75
CA VAL A 293 -6.60 2.29 -6.63
C VAL A 293 -7.97 1.82 -7.12
N LYS A 294 -8.96 2.70 -6.98
CA LYS A 294 -10.35 2.52 -7.42
C LYS A 294 -10.56 3.06 -8.84
N LYS A 295 -11.76 2.82 -9.39
CA LYS A 295 -12.14 3.24 -10.75
C LYS A 295 -12.01 4.75 -11.01
N ASP A 296 -12.31 5.59 -10.02
CA ASP A 296 -12.29 7.06 -10.12
C ASP A 296 -10.93 7.70 -9.77
N ASP A 297 -9.83 6.98 -9.95
CA ASP A 297 -8.48 7.40 -9.53
C ASP A 297 -8.36 7.74 -8.03
N LYS A 298 -9.35 7.34 -7.24
CA LYS A 298 -9.29 7.38 -5.79
C LYS A 298 -8.40 6.27 -5.27
N ILE A 299 -7.66 6.58 -4.22
CA ILE A 299 -6.63 5.74 -3.65
C ILE A 299 -7.04 5.48 -2.20
N THR A 300 -7.35 4.23 -1.88
CA THR A 300 -7.51 3.80 -0.49
C THR A 300 -6.14 3.37 0.04
N LEU A 301 -5.77 3.89 1.21
CA LEU A 301 -4.44 3.76 1.80
C LEU A 301 -4.57 3.29 3.23
N SER A 302 -3.84 2.24 3.59
CA SER A 302 -3.51 1.93 4.99
C SER A 302 -2.10 2.43 5.26
N LEU A 303 -1.92 3.20 6.33
CA LEU A 303 -0.66 3.87 6.64
C LEU A 303 -0.30 3.64 8.11
N VAL A 304 0.94 3.20 8.33
CA VAL A 304 1.58 3.09 9.65
C VAL A 304 2.95 3.76 9.61
N PRO A 305 3.00 5.10 9.65
CA PRO A 305 4.24 5.82 9.87
C PRO A 305 4.67 5.75 11.33
N GLU A 306 5.96 5.52 11.55
CA GLU A 306 6.63 5.58 12.84
C GLU A 306 7.96 6.33 12.72
N VAL A 307 8.22 7.24 13.66
CA VAL A 307 9.50 7.91 13.83
C VAL A 307 9.94 7.77 15.27
N SER A 308 11.07 7.10 15.48
CA SER A 308 11.68 6.88 16.77
C SER A 308 13.09 7.46 16.82
N SER A 309 13.42 8.05 17.96
CA SER A 309 14.73 8.62 18.26
C SER A 309 15.18 8.14 19.63
N LEU A 310 16.49 7.95 19.81
CA LEU A 310 17.07 7.71 21.12
C LEU A 310 16.83 8.93 22.02
N ASP A 311 16.38 8.67 23.24
CA ASP A 311 16.18 9.66 24.30
C ASP A 311 17.08 9.27 25.48
N ILE A 312 18.05 10.13 25.77
CA ILE A 312 19.02 9.97 26.86
C ILE A 312 18.49 10.71 28.08
N GLN A 313 17.50 10.13 28.76
CA GLN A 313 16.87 10.77 29.93
C GLN A 313 17.04 10.02 31.26
N TYR A 314 17.66 8.84 31.27
CA TYR A 314 17.87 8.07 32.49
C TYR A 314 19.33 7.68 32.69
N GLU A 315 20.14 8.67 33.04
CA GLU A 315 21.50 8.46 33.55
C GLU A 315 21.41 8.44 35.09
N ASN A 316 21.53 7.26 35.69
CA ASN A 316 21.75 7.10 37.13
C ASN A 316 23.09 6.35 37.30
N ASP A 317 23.86 6.64 38.35
CA ASP A 317 25.23 6.14 38.61
C ASP A 317 25.37 4.59 38.56
N SER A 318 24.25 3.84 38.56
CA SER A 318 24.23 2.37 38.54
C SER A 318 23.68 1.73 37.26
N TYR A 319 22.91 2.45 36.42
CA TYR A 319 22.34 1.93 35.17
C TYR A 319 22.11 3.05 34.16
N ASP A 320 22.65 2.89 32.94
CA ASP A 320 22.32 3.69 31.76
C ASP A 320 21.24 2.94 30.97
N LEU A 321 19.99 3.42 31.05
CA LEU A 321 18.87 2.83 30.32
C LEU A 321 18.47 3.76 29.19
N PRO A 322 18.83 3.45 27.92
CA PRO A 322 18.42 4.25 26.79
C PRO A 322 16.90 4.15 26.60
N ALA A 323 16.23 5.29 26.49
CA ALA A 323 14.82 5.36 26.16
C ALA A 323 14.64 5.61 24.65
N LEU A 324 13.46 5.26 24.12
CA LEU A 324 13.07 5.58 22.75
C LEU A 324 11.86 6.50 22.79
N LYS A 325 11.98 7.67 22.16
CA LYS A 325 10.86 8.57 21.93
C LYS A 325 10.25 8.23 20.57
N THR A 326 9.08 7.62 20.57
CA THR A 326 8.40 7.13 19.36
C THR A 326 7.16 7.97 19.03
N ARG A 327 7.00 8.33 17.77
CA ARG A 327 5.79 8.92 17.20
C ARG A 327 5.22 7.91 16.24
N ARG A 328 4.00 7.47 16.45
CA ARG A 328 3.35 6.46 15.62
C ARG A 328 1.90 6.86 15.37
N ALA A 329 1.44 6.66 14.15
CA ALA A 329 0.04 6.78 13.79
C ALA A 329 -0.35 5.57 12.95
N ARG A 330 -1.62 5.14 13.05
CA ARG A 330 -2.21 4.12 12.18
C ARG A 330 -3.54 4.67 11.69
N THR A 331 -3.75 4.68 10.37
CA THR A 331 -5.02 5.10 9.81
C THR A 331 -5.26 4.49 8.43
N THR A 332 -6.53 4.41 8.06
CA THR A 332 -6.95 4.10 6.70
C THR A 332 -7.70 5.30 6.12
N VAL A 333 -7.27 5.80 4.98
CA VAL A 333 -7.82 7.01 4.34
C VAL A 333 -8.09 6.76 2.86
N GLU A 334 -9.06 7.49 2.31
CA GLU A 334 -9.34 7.52 0.87
C GLU A 334 -9.02 8.92 0.34
N LEU A 335 -8.10 9.02 -0.62
CA LEU A 335 -7.60 10.27 -1.18
C LEU A 335 -7.60 10.22 -2.71
N GLY A 336 -7.84 11.35 -3.36
CA GLY A 336 -7.60 11.50 -4.80
C GLY A 336 -6.13 11.77 -5.13
N ASP A 337 -5.78 11.67 -6.40
CA ASP A 337 -4.45 12.02 -6.90
C ASP A 337 -4.06 13.48 -6.54
N GLY A 338 -2.89 13.65 -5.94
CA GLY A 338 -2.35 14.94 -5.50
C GLY A 338 -2.96 15.48 -4.20
N GLN A 339 -3.88 14.77 -3.56
CA GLN A 339 -4.50 15.20 -2.30
C GLN A 339 -3.61 14.90 -1.08
N SER A 340 -3.71 15.78 -0.09
CA SER A 340 -3.05 15.63 1.21
C SER A 340 -4.09 15.50 2.32
N PHE A 341 -3.75 14.74 3.36
CA PHE A 341 -4.57 14.55 4.55
C PHE A 341 -3.71 14.58 5.80
N VAL A 342 -4.19 15.29 6.83
CA VAL A 342 -3.56 15.33 8.16
C VAL A 342 -3.97 14.07 8.90
N LEU A 343 -3.03 13.14 9.10
CA LEU A 343 -3.29 11.89 9.82
C LEU A 343 -3.48 12.11 11.32
N GLY A 344 -2.80 13.12 11.87
CA GLY A 344 -2.89 13.48 13.28
C GLY A 344 -2.03 14.68 13.63
N GLY A 345 -2.28 15.24 14.81
CA GLY A 345 -1.47 16.29 15.39
C GLY A 345 -1.59 16.33 16.91
N LEU A 346 -0.60 16.92 17.56
CA LEU A 346 -0.56 17.11 19.01
C LEU A 346 -0.07 18.51 19.29
N LEU A 347 -0.79 19.23 20.15
CA LEU A 347 -0.34 20.46 20.77
C LEU A 347 -0.30 20.22 22.28
N SER A 348 0.88 20.28 22.87
CA SER A 348 1.12 20.10 24.31
C SER A 348 1.84 21.31 24.87
N SER A 349 1.38 21.81 26.02
CA SER A 349 2.00 22.90 26.75
C SER A 349 2.01 22.57 28.23
N GLU A 350 3.18 22.66 28.86
CA GLU A 350 3.40 22.45 30.28
C GLU A 350 4.05 23.70 30.87
N ASP A 351 3.35 24.35 31.79
CA ASP A 351 3.81 25.56 32.48
C ASP A 351 4.04 25.25 33.96
N LYS A 352 5.25 25.54 34.45
CA LYS A 352 5.64 25.38 35.85
C LYS A 352 6.20 26.69 36.37
N GLU A 353 5.52 27.26 37.36
CA GLU A 353 5.98 28.44 38.08
C GLU A 353 6.30 28.07 39.53
N SER A 354 7.42 28.57 40.04
CA SER A 354 7.89 28.34 41.41
C SER A 354 8.36 29.67 41.98
N LEU A 355 7.84 30.02 43.16
CA LEU A 355 8.22 31.22 43.89
C LEU A 355 8.79 30.83 45.24
N GLN A 356 10.05 31.13 45.47
CA GLN A 356 10.72 31.01 46.75
C GLN A 356 10.85 32.39 47.37
N LYS A 357 10.48 32.57 48.64
CA LYS A 357 10.59 33.86 49.33
C LYS A 357 10.85 33.66 50.81
N ILE A 358 11.54 34.63 51.43
CA ILE A 358 11.67 34.68 52.89
C ILE A 358 10.35 35.20 53.47
N PRO A 359 9.73 34.51 54.45
CA PRO A 359 8.52 34.98 55.11
C PRO A 359 8.68 36.41 55.69
N PHE A 360 7.60 37.18 55.72
CA PHE A 360 7.53 38.58 56.15
C PHE A 360 8.21 39.60 55.22
N ILE A 361 9.51 39.47 54.95
CA ILE A 361 10.27 40.47 54.18
C ILE A 361 10.12 40.34 52.66
N GLY A 362 9.83 39.14 52.15
CA GLY A 362 9.58 38.89 50.72
C GLY A 362 8.26 39.45 50.20
N ASP A 363 7.33 39.83 51.08
CA ASP A 363 6.01 40.37 50.74
C ASP A 363 5.97 41.91 50.67
N ILE A 364 7.06 42.60 51.05
CA ILE A 364 7.14 44.06 51.01
C ILE A 364 7.13 44.53 49.54
N PRO A 365 6.23 45.43 49.13
CA PRO A 365 6.24 45.99 47.78
C PRO A 365 7.58 46.65 47.48
N ILE A 366 8.07 46.45 46.25
CA ILE A 366 9.35 46.99 45.73
C ILE A 366 10.58 46.35 46.41
N LEU A 367 10.69 46.41 47.74
CA LEU A 367 11.86 45.92 48.50
C LEU A 367 11.91 44.40 48.66
N GLY A 368 10.75 43.73 48.66
CA GLY A 368 10.64 42.27 48.76
C GLY A 368 11.17 41.54 47.52
N ALA A 369 11.38 42.24 46.40
CA ALA A 369 12.04 41.69 45.22
C ALA A 369 13.49 41.26 45.50
N LEU A 370 14.15 41.89 46.46
CA LEU A 370 15.48 41.48 46.91
C LEU A 370 15.44 40.19 47.72
N PHE A 371 14.29 39.78 48.28
CA PHE A 371 14.17 38.63 49.21
C PHE A 371 13.33 37.48 48.65
N ARG A 372 13.18 37.41 47.32
CA ARG A 372 12.43 36.36 46.61
C ARG A 372 13.15 35.93 45.34
N GLY A 373 12.88 34.70 44.90
CA GLY A 373 13.28 34.15 43.62
C GLY A 373 12.12 33.47 42.92
N SER A 374 11.94 33.80 41.64
CA SER A 374 10.93 33.23 40.78
C SER A 374 11.60 32.38 39.71
N SER A 375 11.05 31.19 39.48
CA SER A 375 11.44 30.27 38.43
C SER A 375 10.21 29.96 37.59
N THR A 376 10.30 30.21 36.29
CA THR A 376 9.25 29.90 35.32
C THR A 376 9.84 28.97 34.27
N LYS A 377 9.26 27.80 34.10
CA LYS A 377 9.59 26.83 33.06
C LYS A 377 8.35 26.56 32.20
N ARG A 378 8.47 26.70 30.90
CA ARG A 378 7.39 26.48 29.92
C ARG A 378 7.90 25.57 28.82
N ASN A 379 7.33 24.37 28.72
CA ASN A 379 7.60 23.41 27.65
C ASN A 379 6.42 23.41 26.68
N LYS A 380 6.66 23.59 25.38
CA LYS A 380 5.65 23.45 24.33
C LYS A 380 6.12 22.42 23.30
N THR A 381 5.21 21.54 22.89
CA THR A 381 5.45 20.55 21.83
C THR A 381 4.31 20.63 20.83
N GLU A 382 4.64 20.79 19.56
CA GLU A 382 3.72 20.80 18.42
C GLU A 382 4.12 19.68 17.47
N LEU A 383 3.22 18.76 17.15
CA LEU A 383 3.43 17.66 16.21
C LEU A 383 2.34 17.69 15.15
N LEU A 384 2.74 17.49 13.89
CA LEU A 384 1.85 17.33 12.76
C LEU A 384 2.32 16.18 11.87
N ILE A 385 1.40 15.30 11.50
CA ILE A 385 1.64 14.19 10.57
C ILE A 385 0.72 14.35 9.37
N VAL A 386 1.29 14.52 8.18
CA VAL A 386 0.57 14.71 6.92
C VAL A 386 0.96 13.61 5.94
N ALA A 387 -0.03 13.02 5.25
CA ALA A 387 0.19 12.14 4.11
C ALA A 387 -0.25 12.85 2.83
N THR A 388 0.53 12.72 1.76
CA THR A 388 0.19 13.19 0.42
C THR A 388 0.41 12.07 -0.56
N VAL A 389 -0.54 11.86 -1.48
CA VAL A 389 -0.44 10.79 -2.47
C VAL A 389 -0.49 11.29 -3.89
N ASN A 390 0.22 10.60 -4.77
CA ASN A 390 0.20 10.86 -6.20
C ASN A 390 0.17 9.54 -6.97
N LEU A 391 -0.57 9.49 -8.08
CA LEU A 391 -0.42 8.45 -9.09
C LEU A 391 0.83 8.76 -9.91
N VAL A 392 1.68 7.75 -10.10
CA VAL A 392 2.99 7.94 -10.70
C VAL A 392 3.27 6.96 -11.83
N LYS A 393 4.06 7.39 -12.82
CA LYS A 393 4.52 6.57 -13.95
C LYS A 393 6.02 6.31 -13.89
N PRO A 394 6.48 5.05 -14.12
CA PRO A 394 7.90 4.68 -14.18
C PRO A 394 8.71 5.60 -15.10
N ILE A 395 9.88 6.04 -14.64
CA ILE A 395 10.87 6.76 -15.48
C ILE A 395 12.02 5.84 -15.87
N HIS A 396 12.69 6.18 -16.98
CA HIS A 396 13.85 5.43 -17.46
C HIS A 396 15.09 5.72 -16.60
N SER A 397 15.93 4.71 -16.35
CA SER A 397 17.11 4.80 -15.45
C SER A 397 18.09 5.91 -15.80
N SER A 398 18.18 6.28 -17.09
CA SER A 398 19.00 7.40 -17.57
C SER A 398 18.58 8.78 -17.05
N GLN A 399 17.39 8.88 -16.47
CA GLN A 399 16.86 10.10 -15.85
C GLN A 399 17.10 10.15 -14.33
N ILE A 400 17.73 9.11 -13.75
CA ILE A 400 18.07 9.02 -12.33
C ILE A 400 19.52 9.48 -12.12
N GLN A 401 19.72 10.59 -11.43
CA GLN A 401 21.00 11.10 -10.97
C GLN A 401 21.17 10.86 -9.46
N LEU A 402 22.10 10.00 -9.06
CA LEU A 402 22.30 9.73 -7.64
C LEU A 402 22.92 10.95 -6.95
N PRO A 403 22.59 11.22 -5.67
CA PRO A 403 23.27 12.26 -4.92
C PRO A 403 24.77 11.93 -4.85
N MET A 404 25.59 12.78 -5.47
CA MET A 404 27.04 12.63 -5.45
C MET A 404 27.64 13.64 -4.48
N MET A 405 28.37 13.12 -3.48
CA MET A 405 29.20 13.96 -2.62
C MET A 405 30.35 14.56 -3.44
N ARG A 406 30.44 15.89 -3.52
CA ARG A 406 31.65 16.57 -3.99
C ARG A 406 32.63 16.67 -2.83
N LYS A 407 33.82 16.07 -2.96
CA LYS A 407 34.89 16.21 -1.97
C LYS A 407 35.30 17.68 -1.87
N THR A 408 35.04 18.32 -0.73
CA THR A 408 35.67 19.61 -0.39
C THR A 408 37.10 19.36 0.08
N THR A 409 38.03 20.24 -0.30
CA THR A 409 39.41 20.18 0.18
C THR A 409 39.47 20.58 1.65
N THR A 410 40.32 19.92 2.43
CA THR A 410 40.51 20.21 3.87
C THR A 410 40.85 21.69 4.12
N LEU A 411 41.59 22.32 3.21
CA LEU A 411 41.96 23.73 3.27
C LEU A 411 40.76 24.67 3.15
N ASN A 412 39.81 24.40 2.24
CA ASN A 412 38.61 25.23 2.08
C ASN A 412 37.70 25.15 3.32
N ARG A 413 37.61 23.97 3.94
CA ARG A 413 36.89 23.76 5.20
C ARG A 413 37.58 24.44 6.39
N PHE A 414 38.91 24.41 6.43
CA PHE A 414 39.71 25.00 7.50
C PHE A 414 39.63 26.52 7.53
N PHE A 415 39.62 27.17 6.37
CA PHE A 415 39.60 28.64 6.28
C PHE A 415 38.20 29.25 6.17
N ALA A 416 37.13 28.45 6.24
CA ALA A 416 35.76 28.91 6.00
C ALA A 416 35.65 29.79 4.73
N LEU A 417 36.46 29.48 3.72
CA LEU A 417 36.43 30.12 2.42
C LEU A 417 35.24 29.51 1.69
N GLU A 418 34.06 30.06 1.96
CA GLU A 418 32.85 29.72 1.23
C GLU A 418 33.05 30.11 -0.24
N ASP A 419 33.08 29.11 -1.11
CA ASP A 419 32.02 29.13 -2.12
C ASP A 419 30.80 28.61 -1.38
N SER A 420 29.77 29.45 -1.27
CA SER A 420 28.42 29.05 -0.89
C SER A 420 28.15 27.64 -1.39
N TYR A 421 27.52 26.79 -0.58
CA TYR A 421 26.96 25.52 -1.06
C TYR A 421 26.06 25.83 -2.27
N VAL A 422 26.63 25.85 -3.49
CA VAL A 422 25.85 25.78 -4.71
C VAL A 422 25.53 24.31 -4.80
N THR A 423 24.42 23.98 -4.17
CA THR A 423 23.88 22.63 -4.09
C THR A 423 23.60 22.14 -5.50
N ALA A 424 24.59 21.47 -6.09
CA ALA A 424 24.43 20.81 -7.38
C ALA A 424 23.32 19.76 -7.22
N GLY A 425 22.17 20.03 -7.84
CA GLY A 425 21.03 19.11 -7.88
C GLY A 425 19.98 19.30 -6.79
N ASP A 426 20.01 20.35 -5.96
CA ASP A 426 19.02 20.47 -4.86
C ASP A 426 17.58 20.50 -5.36
N LYS A 427 17.33 21.24 -6.44
CA LYS A 427 15.99 21.32 -7.04
C LYS A 427 15.57 19.96 -7.60
N TRP A 428 16.46 19.30 -8.33
CA TRP A 428 16.17 18.03 -9.00
C TRP A 428 16.08 16.84 -8.02
N ALA A 429 16.93 16.80 -6.98
CA ALA A 429 16.88 15.81 -5.92
C ALA A 429 15.66 16.04 -5.00
N LYS A 430 15.32 17.30 -4.66
CA LYS A 430 14.08 17.62 -3.94
C LYS A 430 12.84 17.30 -4.78
N GLU A 431 12.87 17.56 -6.07
CA GLU A 431 11.78 17.20 -7.00
C GLU A 431 11.63 15.68 -7.09
N LEU A 432 12.73 14.93 -7.19
CA LEU A 432 12.70 13.46 -7.16
C LEU A 432 12.28 12.86 -5.83
N LEU A 433 12.69 13.44 -4.71
CA LEU A 433 12.23 13.04 -3.38
C LEU A 433 10.76 13.41 -3.16
N ALA A 434 10.23 14.40 -3.89
CA ALA A 434 8.80 14.73 -3.86
C ALA A 434 7.96 13.82 -4.75
N ILE A 435 8.52 13.29 -5.84
CA ILE A 435 7.82 12.42 -6.82
C ILE A 435 8.25 10.94 -6.74
N GLY A 436 9.17 10.60 -5.84
CA GLY A 436 9.65 9.24 -5.59
C GLY A 436 10.44 8.58 -6.72
N GLY A 437 10.99 9.33 -7.68
CA GLY A 437 11.56 8.70 -8.88
C GLY A 437 10.62 8.64 -10.07
N PHE A 438 9.54 9.42 -10.13
CA PHE A 438 8.52 9.26 -11.15
C PHE A 438 8.00 10.57 -11.76
N LYS A 439 7.44 10.54 -12.97
CA LYS A 439 6.87 11.75 -13.61
C LYS A 439 5.39 11.89 -13.24
N LYS A 440 4.95 13.11 -12.90
CA LYS A 440 3.53 13.49 -12.81
C LYS A 440 2.81 13.35 -14.15
#